data_AF-A0A267FFM6-F1
#
_entry.id   AF-A0A267FFM6-F1
#
_cell.length_a   1.000
_cell.length_b   1.000
_cell.length_c   1.000
_cell.angle_alpha   90.00
_cell.angle_beta   90.00
_cell.angle_gamma   90.00
#
_symmetry.space_group_name_H-M   'P 1'
#
loop_
_entity.id
_entity.type
_entity.pdbx_description
1 polymer ?
#
loop_
_entity_poly.entity_id
_entity_poly.type
_entity_poly.pdbx_seq_one_letter_code
_entity_poly.pdbx_strand_id
1 'polypeptide(L)'
;MESQRKKPLKKQDRLKTYHEPSKNVLEATAESQRRVNERQKQQKQMLEEENEVDIDKQQYEILIGQLKAAEARNRLRIMRMRYENVLEREVNHLISCQPTALRAVRLEAILPTRSSAKAQGAAGESGNGQGESQIAAEMNHSGARSGGLTKLDRSRIERLMST
;
A
#
# COMPACT_ATOMS: atom_id res chain seq x y z
N MET A 1 -39.96 3.12 -13.09
CA MET A 1 -39.21 2.88 -14.34
C MET A 1 -40.06 2.02 -15.24
N GLU A 2 -40.91 2.64 -16.06
CA GLU A 2 -41.88 1.94 -16.91
C GLU A 2 -41.20 1.06 -17.94
N SER A 3 -41.48 -0.24 -17.86
CA SER A 3 -41.11 -1.22 -18.88
C SER A 3 -41.97 -0.98 -20.12
N GLN A 4 -41.36 -0.35 -21.13
CA GLN A 4 -41.97 -0.12 -22.45
C GLN A 4 -42.37 -1.47 -23.07
N ARG A 5 -43.66 -1.82 -22.99
CA ARG A 5 -44.24 -2.98 -23.67
C ARG A 5 -44.11 -2.80 -25.18
N LYS A 6 -43.23 -3.59 -25.82
CA LYS A 6 -43.03 -3.56 -27.28
C LYS A 6 -44.36 -3.90 -27.97
N LYS A 7 -44.89 -2.98 -28.78
CA LYS A 7 -46.08 -3.21 -29.60
C LYS A 7 -45.80 -4.35 -30.59
N PRO A 8 -46.76 -5.27 -30.83
CA PRO A 8 -46.54 -6.38 -31.75
C PRO A 8 -46.33 -5.87 -33.18
N LEU A 9 -45.27 -6.33 -33.84
CA LEU A 9 -44.98 -5.95 -35.23
C LEU A 9 -46.16 -6.28 -36.15
N LYS A 10 -46.50 -5.34 -37.03
CA LYS A 10 -47.56 -5.54 -38.05
C LYS A 10 -47.17 -6.72 -38.94
N LYS A 11 -48.17 -7.47 -39.44
CA LYS A 11 -47.96 -8.67 -40.28
C LYS A 11 -47.03 -8.40 -41.48
N GLN A 12 -47.15 -7.22 -42.08
CA GLN A 12 -46.31 -6.78 -43.21
C GLN A 12 -44.84 -6.55 -42.83
N ASP A 13 -44.56 -6.06 -41.63
CA ASP A 13 -43.18 -5.83 -41.17
C ASP A 13 -42.49 -7.15 -40.80
N ARG A 14 -43.27 -8.11 -40.27
CA ARG A 14 -42.80 -9.49 -40.10
C ARG A 14 -42.44 -10.12 -41.43
N LEU A 15 -43.28 -9.96 -42.46
CA LEU A 15 -43.03 -10.51 -43.79
C LEU A 15 -41.73 -9.94 -44.40
N LYS A 16 -41.49 -8.63 -44.26
CA LYS A 16 -40.24 -7.97 -44.68
C LYS A 16 -38.98 -8.52 -43.99
N THR A 17 -39.12 -9.09 -42.80
CA THR A 17 -38.00 -9.67 -42.03
C THR A 17 -37.54 -11.01 -42.62
N TYR A 18 -38.42 -11.73 -43.32
CA TYR A 18 -38.10 -13.01 -43.95
C TYR A 18 -37.57 -12.87 -45.39
N HIS A 19 -37.56 -11.65 -45.93
CA HIS A 19 -36.91 -11.39 -47.21
C HIS A 19 -35.41 -11.24 -47.00
N GLU A 20 -34.63 -11.99 -47.78
CA GLU A 20 -33.18 -11.84 -47.75
C GLU A 20 -32.81 -10.39 -48.13
N PRO A 21 -32.01 -9.71 -47.30
CA PRO A 21 -31.56 -8.37 -47.60
C PRO A 21 -30.75 -8.38 -48.91
N SER A 22 -30.84 -7.28 -49.66
CA SER A 22 -30.09 -7.18 -50.92
C SER A 22 -28.59 -7.28 -50.66
N LYS A 23 -27.84 -7.74 -51.67
CA LYS A 23 -26.39 -7.93 -51.61
C LYS A 23 -25.65 -6.68 -51.07
N ASN A 24 -26.06 -5.49 -51.51
CA ASN A 24 -25.47 -4.23 -51.08
C ASN A 24 -25.73 -3.94 -49.58
N VAL A 25 -26.89 -4.33 -49.07
CA VAL A 25 -27.23 -4.18 -47.64
C VAL A 25 -26.39 -5.15 -46.82
N LEU A 26 -26.24 -6.40 -47.27
CA LEU A 26 -25.38 -7.39 -46.62
C LEU A 26 -23.93 -6.91 -46.54
N GLU A 27 -23.39 -6.40 -47.65
CA GLU A 27 -22.03 -5.85 -47.72
C GLU A 27 -21.86 -4.64 -46.78
N ALA A 28 -22.78 -3.68 -46.80
CA ALA A 28 -22.76 -2.53 -45.90
C ALA A 28 -22.87 -2.93 -44.42
N THR A 29 -23.66 -3.95 -44.08
CA THR A 29 -23.75 -4.46 -42.71
C THR A 29 -22.48 -5.17 -42.27
N ALA A 30 -21.85 -5.94 -43.16
CA ALA A 30 -20.60 -6.62 -42.90
C ALA A 30 -19.44 -5.62 -42.71
N GLU A 31 -19.36 -4.60 -43.56
CA GLU A 31 -18.39 -3.49 -43.41
C GLU A 31 -18.61 -2.70 -42.12
N SER A 32 -19.88 -2.42 -41.77
CA SER A 32 -20.20 -1.75 -40.52
C SER A 32 -19.79 -2.58 -39.29
N GLN A 33 -20.03 -3.89 -39.32
CA GLN A 33 -19.59 -4.80 -38.25
C GLN A 33 -18.08 -4.88 -38.16
N ARG A 34 -17.35 -4.96 -39.29
CA ARG A 34 -15.89 -4.93 -39.30
C ARG A 34 -15.34 -3.67 -38.64
N ARG A 35 -15.84 -2.50 -39.03
CA ARG A 35 -15.44 -1.21 -38.44
C ARG A 35 -15.69 -1.14 -36.93
N VAL A 36 -16.82 -1.66 -36.46
CA VAL A 36 -17.13 -1.69 -35.02
C VAL A 36 -16.18 -2.64 -34.29
N ASN A 37 -15.97 -3.84 -34.84
CA ASN A 37 -15.09 -4.84 -34.24
C ASN A 37 -13.63 -4.37 -34.20
N GLU A 38 -13.14 -3.73 -35.26
CA GLU A 38 -11.81 -3.12 -35.31
C GLU A 38 -11.65 -2.03 -34.25
N ARG A 39 -12.63 -1.14 -34.12
CA ARG A 39 -12.63 -0.10 -33.09
C ARG A 39 -12.65 -0.69 -31.69
N GLN A 40 -13.45 -1.73 -31.44
CA GLN A 40 -13.48 -2.41 -30.15
C GLN A 40 -12.15 -3.11 -29.84
N LYS A 41 -11.53 -3.74 -30.85
CA LYS A 41 -10.22 -4.36 -30.70
C LYS A 41 -9.13 -3.34 -30.36
N GLN A 42 -9.13 -2.20 -31.04
CA GLN A 42 -8.20 -1.09 -30.76
C GLN A 42 -8.41 -0.53 -29.35
N GLN A 43 -9.66 -0.31 -28.92
CA GLN A 43 -9.96 0.13 -27.56
C GLN A 43 -9.48 -0.87 -26.51
N LYS A 44 -9.66 -2.17 -26.77
CA LYS A 44 -9.19 -3.24 -25.89
C LYS A 44 -7.66 -3.29 -25.83
N GLN A 45 -6.97 -3.14 -26.97
CA GLN A 45 -5.50 -3.09 -27.02
C GLN A 45 -4.95 -1.88 -26.26
N MET A 46 -5.50 -0.68 -26.48
CA MET A 46 -5.11 0.52 -25.74
C MET A 46 -5.29 0.36 -24.23
N LEU A 47 -6.41 -0.26 -23.79
CA LEU A 47 -6.68 -0.51 -22.39
C LEU A 47 -5.77 -1.60 -21.79
N GLU A 48 -5.39 -2.61 -22.60
CA GLU A 48 -4.43 -3.66 -22.20
C GLU A 48 -3.01 -3.09 -22.10
N GLU A 49 -2.60 -2.21 -23.01
CA GLU A 49 -1.30 -1.50 -22.96
C GLU A 49 -1.22 -0.53 -21.77
N GLU A 50 -2.32 0.14 -21.42
CA GLU A 50 -2.38 1.01 -20.24
C GLU A 50 -2.39 0.20 -18.92
N ASN A 51 -2.99 -0.99 -18.93
CA ASN A 51 -2.98 -1.92 -17.79
C ASN A 51 -1.75 -2.83 -17.74
N GLU A 52 -0.85 -2.78 -18.73
CA GLU A 52 0.49 -3.36 -18.64
C GLU A 52 1.35 -2.50 -17.70
N VAL A 53 0.83 -2.32 -16.48
CA VAL A 53 1.57 -1.70 -15.41
C VAL A 53 2.63 -2.70 -15.00
N ASP A 54 3.87 -2.32 -15.23
CA ASP A 54 5.06 -3.08 -14.86
C ASP A 54 4.99 -3.40 -13.36
N ILE A 55 4.55 -4.61 -13.03
CA ILE A 55 4.27 -5.07 -11.66
C ILE A 55 5.51 -4.83 -10.79
N ASP A 56 6.69 -4.98 -11.39
CA ASP A 56 7.97 -4.75 -10.73
C ASP A 56 8.18 -3.29 -10.33
N LYS A 57 7.72 -2.32 -11.14
CA LYS A 57 7.77 -0.89 -10.79
C LYS A 57 6.85 -0.58 -9.61
N GLN A 58 5.64 -1.12 -9.59
CA GLN A 58 4.72 -0.91 -8.47
C GLN A 58 5.27 -1.49 -7.17
N GLN A 59 5.81 -2.71 -7.20
CA GLN A 59 6.44 -3.33 -6.03
C GLN A 59 7.65 -2.52 -5.55
N TYR A 60 8.44 -1.99 -6.49
CA TYR A 60 9.58 -1.13 -6.18
C TYR A 60 9.16 0.20 -5.54
N GLU A 61 8.10 0.84 -6.03
CA GLU A 61 7.55 2.07 -5.44
C GLU A 61 7.01 1.84 -4.03
N ILE A 62 6.30 0.73 -3.80
CA ILE A 62 5.83 0.34 -2.47
C ILE A 62 7.02 0.14 -1.53
N LEU A 63 8.04 -0.59 -1.96
CA LEU A 63 9.25 -0.83 -1.17
C LEU A 63 9.96 0.48 -0.83
N ILE A 64 10.12 1.39 -1.80
CA ILE A 64 10.65 2.74 -1.55
C ILE A 64 9.80 3.48 -0.52
N GLY A 65 8.48 3.42 -0.64
CA GLY A 65 7.55 4.05 0.30
C GLY A 65 7.74 3.53 1.74
N GLN A 66 7.84 2.21 1.89
CA GLN A 66 8.09 1.56 3.18
C GLN A 66 9.45 1.97 3.77
N LEU A 67 10.51 1.97 2.95
CA LEU A 67 11.85 2.36 3.39
C LEU A 67 11.89 3.83 3.82
N LYS A 68 11.27 4.74 3.05
CA LYS A 68 11.16 6.17 3.41
C LYS A 68 10.37 6.37 4.71
N ALA A 69 9.27 5.64 4.89
CA ALA A 69 8.48 5.72 6.12
C ALA A 69 9.27 5.21 7.34
N ALA A 70 9.99 4.10 7.19
CA ALA A 70 10.87 3.57 8.23
C ALA A 70 11.99 4.56 8.59
N GLU A 71 12.61 5.18 7.59
CA GLU A 71 13.64 6.20 7.79
C GLU A 71 13.09 7.43 8.53
N ALA A 72 11.93 7.96 8.12
CA ALA A 72 11.29 9.09 8.77
C ALA A 72 10.98 8.81 10.25
N ARG A 73 10.44 7.62 10.55
CA ARG A 73 10.21 7.17 11.93
C ARG A 73 11.52 7.09 12.73
N ASN A 74 12.57 6.54 12.15
CA ASN A 74 13.87 6.47 12.82
C ASN A 74 14.46 7.86 13.08
N ARG A 75 14.35 8.79 12.12
CA ARG A 75 14.77 10.19 12.30
C ARG A 75 14.01 10.85 13.46
N LEU A 76 12.69 10.70 13.52
CA LEU A 76 11.87 11.21 14.63
C LEU A 76 12.27 10.60 15.96
N ARG A 77 12.49 9.28 16.01
CA ARG A 77 12.95 8.58 17.23
C ARG A 77 14.29 9.14 17.71
N ILE A 78 15.26 9.29 16.82
CA ILE A 78 16.58 9.85 17.15
C ILE A 78 16.45 11.28 17.67
N MET A 79 15.64 12.12 17.02
CA MET A 79 15.41 13.49 17.48
C MET A 79 14.76 13.55 18.86
N ARG A 80 13.75 12.71 19.12
CA ARG A 80 13.15 12.58 20.46
C ARG A 80 14.18 12.17 21.50
N MET A 81 14.98 11.12 21.24
CA MET A 81 16.03 10.69 22.16
C MET A 81 17.08 11.79 22.41
N ARG A 82 17.48 12.53 21.37
CA ARG A 82 18.42 13.66 21.51
C ARG A 82 17.82 14.78 22.35
N TYR A 83 16.56 15.14 22.11
CA TYR A 83 15.85 16.14 22.90
C TYR A 83 15.80 15.75 24.37
N GLU A 84 15.37 14.53 24.69
CA GLU A 84 15.32 14.03 26.07
C GLU A 84 16.70 14.07 26.75
N ASN A 85 17.75 13.67 26.03
CA ASN A 85 19.13 13.73 26.54
C ASN A 85 19.61 15.16 26.81
N VAL A 86 19.22 16.13 25.97
CA VAL A 86 19.58 17.54 26.16
C VAL A 86 18.80 18.12 27.33
N LEU A 87 17.49 17.88 27.38
CA LEU A 87 16.60 18.32 28.47
C LEU A 87 17.09 17.80 29.82
N GLU A 88 17.48 16.53 29.89
CA GLU A 88 18.11 15.93 31.07
C GLU A 88 19.35 16.69 31.53
N ARG A 89 20.27 16.96 30.60
CA ARG A 89 21.52 17.67 30.91
C ARG A 89 21.25 19.08 31.39
N GLU A 90 20.30 19.78 30.76
CA GLU A 90 19.90 21.13 31.12
C GLU A 90 19.28 21.18 32.52
N VAL A 91 18.35 20.28 32.82
CA VAL A 91 17.74 20.16 34.15
C VAL A 91 18.80 19.88 35.22
N ASN A 92 19.69 18.91 34.97
CA ASN A 92 20.76 18.57 35.90
C ASN A 92 21.71 19.76 36.12
N HIS A 93 22.00 20.51 35.05
CA HIS A 93 22.80 21.73 35.13
C HIS A 93 22.11 22.81 35.97
N LEU A 94 20.81 23.06 35.75
CA LEU A 94 20.03 24.03 36.52
C LEU A 94 19.98 23.70 38.01
N ILE A 95 19.83 22.42 38.37
CA ILE A 95 19.87 21.95 39.75
C ILE A 95 21.26 22.19 40.34
N SER A 96 22.32 21.86 39.59
CA SER A 96 23.72 22.00 40.03
C SER A 96 24.14 23.46 40.25
N CYS A 97 23.57 24.38 39.48
CA CYS A 97 23.87 25.82 39.59
C CYS A 97 23.07 26.53 40.68
N GLN A 98 22.20 25.85 41.44
CA GLN A 98 21.48 26.49 42.53
C GLN A 98 22.43 26.93 43.65
N PRO A 99 22.26 28.13 44.23
CA PRO A 99 23.20 28.69 45.19
C PRO A 99 23.17 27.99 46.57
N THR A 100 22.14 27.18 46.84
CA THR A 100 22.00 26.44 48.11
C THR A 100 21.39 25.08 47.85
N ALA A 101 21.78 24.06 48.62
CA ALA A 101 21.24 22.70 48.51
C ALA A 101 19.71 22.65 48.68
N LEU A 102 19.14 23.44 49.61
CA LEU A 102 17.69 23.49 49.81
C LEU A 102 16.93 23.98 48.57
N ARG A 103 17.51 24.93 47.81
CA ARG A 103 16.93 25.40 46.55
C ARG A 103 17.03 24.35 45.44
N ALA A 104 18.14 23.61 45.37
CA ALA A 104 18.30 22.49 44.44
C ALA A 104 17.22 21.41 44.67
N VAL A 105 17.04 20.99 45.93
CA VAL A 105 16.04 19.98 46.32
C VAL A 105 14.61 20.46 46.05
N ARG A 106 14.31 21.73 46.36
CA ARG A 106 12.98 22.30 46.05
C ARG A 106 12.72 22.35 44.55
N LEU A 107 13.71 22.73 43.74
CA LEU A 107 13.58 22.74 42.29
C LEU A 107 13.31 21.34 41.75
N GLU A 108 14.09 20.34 42.20
CA GLU A 108 13.89 18.94 41.83
C GLU A 108 12.48 18.42 42.17
N ALA A 109 11.94 18.79 43.32
CA ALA A 109 10.60 18.38 43.76
C ALA A 109 9.45 18.98 42.94
N ILE A 110 9.66 20.14 42.28
CA ILE A 110 8.65 20.80 41.45
C ILE A 110 8.68 20.29 40.00
N LEU A 111 9.83 19.75 39.57
CA LEU A 111 9.99 19.27 38.20
C LEU A 111 9.14 17.99 37.97
N PRO A 112 8.53 17.85 36.79
CA PRO A 112 7.82 16.62 36.44
C PRO A 112 8.76 15.41 36.54
N THR A 113 8.36 14.40 37.32
CA THR A 113 9.14 13.17 37.42
C THR A 113 9.08 12.44 36.07
N ARG A 114 10.24 11.95 35.60
CA ARG A 114 10.36 11.31 34.27
C ARG A 114 9.46 10.07 34.10
N SER A 115 8.98 9.49 35.19
CA SER A 115 7.98 8.40 35.19
C SER A 115 6.57 8.89 34.83
N SER A 116 6.20 10.11 35.23
CA SER A 116 4.86 10.67 34.97
C SER A 116 4.61 10.99 33.49
N ALA A 117 5.64 11.47 32.77
CA ALA A 117 5.55 11.77 31.34
C ALA A 117 5.44 10.51 30.47
N LYS A 118 6.15 9.43 30.86
CA LYS A 118 6.02 8.12 30.19
C LYS A 118 4.68 7.44 30.47
N ALA A 119 4.12 7.62 31.66
CA ALA A 119 2.81 7.08 32.03
C ALA A 119 1.66 7.72 31.24
N GLN A 120 1.75 9.01 30.93
CA GLN A 120 0.72 9.72 30.14
C GLN A 120 0.74 9.35 28.65
N GLY A 121 1.89 8.95 28.10
CA GLY A 121 1.98 8.37 26.75
C GLY A 121 1.40 6.95 26.65
N ALA A 122 1.55 6.13 27.71
CA ALA A 122 1.05 4.76 27.73
C ALA A 122 -0.49 4.67 27.86
N ALA A 123 -1.14 5.67 28.47
CA ALA A 123 -2.60 5.72 28.56
C ALA A 123 -3.29 6.02 27.20
N GLY A 124 -2.54 6.51 26.20
CA GLY A 124 -3.06 6.85 24.86
C GLY A 124 -2.91 5.77 23.78
N GLU A 125 -2.17 4.68 24.05
CA GLU A 125 -1.95 3.56 23.10
C GLU A 125 -2.65 2.26 23.55
N SER A 126 -3.78 2.38 24.24
CA SER A 126 -4.68 1.26 24.54
C SER A 126 -5.76 1.13 23.47
N GLY A 127 -5.34 0.91 22.21
CA GLY A 127 -6.27 0.78 21.10
C GLY A 127 -5.62 0.02 19.96
N ASN A 128 -6.04 -1.24 19.80
CA ASN A 128 -5.75 -2.14 18.67
C ASN A 128 -4.48 -3.02 18.80
N GLY A 129 -4.51 -3.96 19.74
CA GLY A 129 -3.54 -5.05 19.88
C GLY A 129 -4.16 -6.40 20.23
N GLN A 130 -5.45 -6.61 19.92
CA GLN A 130 -6.15 -7.87 20.17
C GLN A 130 -6.86 -8.32 18.89
N GLY A 131 -6.11 -8.92 17.97
CA GLY A 131 -6.65 -9.42 16.71
C GLY A 131 -5.82 -10.49 15.98
N GLU A 132 -4.68 -10.93 16.52
CA GLU A 132 -3.77 -11.85 15.80
C GLU A 132 -3.48 -13.17 16.56
N SER A 133 -4.21 -13.49 17.63
CA SER A 133 -3.97 -14.71 18.42
C SER A 133 -4.90 -15.90 18.13
N GLN A 134 -5.71 -15.87 17.06
CA GLN A 134 -6.61 -16.99 16.72
C GLN A 134 -6.47 -17.59 15.31
N ILE A 135 -5.51 -17.15 14.49
CA ILE A 135 -5.26 -17.76 13.16
C ILE A 135 -3.93 -18.56 13.12
N ALA A 136 -3.26 -18.70 14.26
CA ALA A 136 -1.95 -19.38 14.34
C ALA A 136 -2.01 -20.90 14.63
N ALA A 137 -3.19 -21.55 14.57
CA ALA A 137 -3.35 -22.95 15.00
C ALA A 137 -3.57 -23.98 13.87
N GLU A 138 -3.62 -23.57 12.60
CA GLU A 138 -3.68 -24.49 11.46
C GLU A 138 -2.60 -24.14 10.44
N MET A 139 -1.36 -24.52 10.70
CA MET A 139 -0.32 -24.78 9.67
C MET A 139 1.00 -25.24 10.32
N ASN A 140 0.93 -26.23 11.22
CA ASN A 140 2.07 -27.11 11.39
C ASN A 140 2.06 -28.03 10.19
N HIS A 141 3.01 -27.89 9.25
CA HIS A 141 3.64 -28.91 8.39
C HIS A 141 4.42 -28.17 7.27
N SER A 142 5.64 -27.70 7.55
CA SER A 142 6.83 -27.80 6.68
C SER A 142 7.88 -26.72 6.98
N GLY A 143 9.05 -27.18 7.42
CA GLY A 143 10.34 -26.67 6.96
C GLY A 143 10.74 -25.24 7.34
N ALA A 144 11.47 -25.12 8.46
CA ALA A 144 12.43 -24.05 8.66
C ALA A 144 13.34 -23.90 7.42
N ARG A 145 13.34 -22.72 6.79
CA ARG A 145 14.41 -22.29 5.88
C ARG A 145 14.80 -20.87 6.22
N SER A 146 15.92 -20.78 6.92
CA SER A 146 16.75 -19.60 7.05
C SER A 146 17.00 -18.97 5.66
N GLY A 147 16.93 -17.65 5.60
CA GLY A 147 17.18 -16.84 4.40
C GLY A 147 18.65 -16.86 3.97
N GLY A 148 19.16 -18.03 3.57
CA GLY A 148 20.40 -18.17 2.83
C GLY A 148 20.12 -18.06 1.33
N LEU A 149 20.96 -17.33 0.59
CA LEU A 149 20.95 -17.34 -0.87
C LEU A 149 20.96 -18.77 -1.40
N THR A 150 20.13 -19.06 -2.42
CA THR A 150 20.09 -20.40 -2.99
C THR A 150 21.42 -20.70 -3.69
N LYS A 151 21.76 -21.99 -3.86
CA LYS A 151 22.99 -22.40 -4.57
C LYS A 151 23.06 -21.81 -5.99
N LEU A 152 21.90 -21.59 -6.60
CA LEU A 152 21.78 -20.95 -7.91
C LEU A 152 22.22 -19.48 -7.85
N ASP A 153 21.76 -18.74 -6.85
CA ASP A 153 22.12 -17.34 -6.64
C ASP A 153 23.62 -17.17 -6.39
N ARG A 154 24.22 -18.09 -5.62
CA ARG A 154 25.67 -18.09 -5.35
C ARG A 154 26.49 -18.28 -6.63
N SER A 155 26.09 -19.22 -7.50
CA SER A 155 26.75 -19.49 -8.79
C SER A 155 26.58 -18.36 -9.81
N ARG A 156 25.55 -17.54 -9.66
CA ARG A 156 25.30 -16.37 -10.52
C ARG A 156 26.19 -15.20 -10.10
N ILE A 157 26.34 -14.98 -8.80
CA ILE A 157 27.24 -13.96 -8.24
C ILE A 157 28.71 -14.29 -8.56
N GLU A 158 29.12 -15.56 -8.43
CA GLU A 158 30.49 -15.99 -8.77
C GLU A 158 30.83 -15.76 -10.25
N ARG A 159 29.86 -15.92 -11.16
CA ARG A 159 30.07 -15.61 -12.60
C ARG A 159 30.17 -14.11 -12.89
N LEU A 160 29.48 -13.26 -12.13
CA LEU A 160 29.51 -11.80 -12.31
C LEU A 160 30.78 -11.16 -11.74
N MET A 161 31.44 -11.82 -10.78
CA MET A 161 32.67 -11.32 -10.13
C MET A 161 33.95 -11.77 -10.84
N SER A 162 33.86 -12.63 -11.87
CA SER A 162 35.01 -13.22 -12.56
C SER A 162 35.31 -12.58 -13.93
N THR A 163 34.73 -11.42 -14.24
CA THR A 163 35.03 -10.59 -15.42
C THR A 163 35.74 -9.32 -15.01
#